data_AF-A0A239QKS5-F1
#
_entry.id   AF-A0A239QKS5-F1
#
_cell.length_a   1.000
_cell.length_b   1.000
_cell.length_c   1.000
_cell.angle_alpha   90.00
_cell.angle_beta   90.00
_cell.angle_gamma   90.00
#
_symmetry.space_group_name_H-M   'P 1'
#
loop_
_entity.id
_entity.type
_entity.pdbx_description
1 polymer ?
#
loop_
_entity_poly.entity_id
_entity_poly.type
_entity_poly.pdbx_seq_one_letter_code
_entity_poly.pdbx_strand_id
1 'polypeptide(L)'
;MFGFRQTRRPGIILMAVLLILTLLPLTILADTSVKIYSPYAPEITRWPERHPVENTNVQADPEVHDRDGYSYPWLTDLELVKFREFQTALKDGEIGYAGESIINPTTVTDDDVAVFTLDSNDFCGESYYVFLPDSSSVTDTQMVALAAAFEELGIDFDPDSLNDRNCCRHCNVLETRILTDEENSRMETIKDRIRRGQLTKEDVPEDTQVLTVEKRTMRGWGLDRKTFLFYPYRRMTDDELALFALADEEAWDVDPDELKTAALKDAGELINLPRSVHEYEPCISRELMQIKGDTYLPRSNAVYKYTSQFYFEGYDGFYDRIHCNMDIVQMQEIGSTAETAGIHLWYGYYSTFSDSDYPESHEAEWLAAAQNWAGQVLRLPADVLQDGWTVSYKIEDYGSNLVQLKLVTEEYEICVWVYQNSAKISDCLIFNRNWYDDSLKLLYL
;
A
#
# COMPACT_ATOMS: atom_id res chain seq x y z
N MET A 1 -50.47 -53.52 -51.49
CA MET A 1 -50.15 -53.97 -50.12
C MET A 1 -50.13 -52.74 -49.24
N PHE A 2 -51.05 -52.67 -48.26
CA PHE A 2 -51.16 -51.69 -47.14
C PHE A 2 -51.04 -50.19 -47.50
N GLY A 3 -52.02 -49.30 -47.35
CA GLY A 3 -53.17 -49.29 -46.45
C GLY A 3 -52.95 -48.27 -45.33
N PHE A 4 -53.71 -47.15 -45.39
CA PHE A 4 -54.21 -46.35 -44.25
C PHE A 4 -53.19 -45.69 -43.30
N ARG A 5 -53.40 -44.53 -42.67
CA ARG A 5 -54.34 -43.37 -42.76
C ARG A 5 -53.95 -42.50 -41.54
N GLN A 6 -54.17 -41.17 -41.65
CA GLN A 6 -54.76 -40.26 -40.64
C GLN A 6 -54.21 -40.30 -39.19
N THR A 7 -53.94 -39.19 -38.47
CA THR A 7 -54.63 -37.90 -38.41
C THR A 7 -53.97 -37.02 -37.33
N ARG A 8 -54.24 -35.71 -37.40
CA ARG A 8 -54.30 -34.71 -36.29
C ARG A 8 -53.02 -34.03 -35.80
N ARG A 9 -52.87 -32.76 -36.21
CA ARG A 9 -52.59 -31.60 -35.31
C ARG A 9 -53.81 -31.40 -34.36
N PRO A 10 -53.86 -30.49 -33.36
CA PRO A 10 -52.86 -29.57 -32.77
C PRO A 10 -52.89 -29.51 -31.21
N GLY A 11 -51.99 -28.73 -30.60
CA GLY A 11 -52.27 -28.00 -29.35
C GLY A 11 -52.02 -28.74 -28.03
N ILE A 12 -51.66 -27.95 -27.00
CA ILE A 12 -51.42 -28.34 -25.60
C ILE A 12 -49.99 -28.82 -25.28
N ILE A 13 -48.96 -28.04 -25.64
CA ILE A 13 -47.68 -28.00 -24.89
C ILE A 13 -47.18 -26.56 -24.79
N LEU A 14 -48.04 -25.65 -24.31
CA LEU A 14 -47.59 -24.31 -23.90
C LEU A 14 -48.31 -23.80 -22.63
N MET A 15 -49.03 -24.68 -21.93
CA MET A 15 -49.75 -24.36 -20.69
C MET A 15 -49.46 -25.36 -19.55
N ALA A 16 -48.35 -26.12 -19.63
CA ALA A 16 -47.92 -27.03 -18.58
C ALA A 16 -46.66 -26.56 -17.81
N VAL A 17 -46.00 -25.49 -18.27
CA VAL A 17 -44.83 -24.91 -17.58
C VAL A 17 -45.23 -23.71 -16.69
N LEU A 18 -46.39 -23.11 -16.94
CA LEU A 18 -46.89 -21.94 -16.18
C LEU A 18 -47.78 -22.30 -14.97
N LEU A 19 -47.92 -23.58 -14.62
CA LEU A 19 -48.78 -24.05 -13.53
C LEU A 19 -48.05 -24.84 -12.42
N ILE A 20 -46.71 -24.83 -12.41
CA ILE A 20 -45.91 -25.37 -11.29
C ILE A 20 -45.56 -24.27 -10.26
N LEU A 21 -45.86 -23.00 -10.57
CA LEU A 21 -45.44 -21.85 -9.75
C LEU A 21 -46.51 -21.23 -8.85
N THR A 22 -47.72 -21.80 -8.73
CA THR A 22 -48.80 -21.08 -8.00
C THR A 22 -49.53 -21.82 -6.90
N LEU A 23 -49.26 -23.09 -6.57
CA LEU A 23 -50.00 -23.76 -5.50
C LEU A 23 -49.20 -24.86 -4.79
N LEU A 24 -48.57 -24.53 -3.67
CA LEU A 24 -48.51 -25.43 -2.50
C LEU A 24 -48.52 -24.59 -1.21
N PRO A 25 -49.53 -24.75 -0.34
CA PRO A 25 -49.66 -23.99 0.90
C PRO A 25 -49.19 -24.77 2.13
N LEU A 26 -48.99 -23.98 3.20
CA LEU A 26 -49.16 -24.31 4.63
C LEU A 26 -48.01 -24.98 5.42
N THR A 27 -47.50 -24.16 6.35
CA THR A 27 -47.23 -24.47 7.76
C THR A 27 -46.17 -25.50 8.10
N ILE A 28 -44.97 -25.00 8.36
CA ILE A 28 -44.21 -25.40 9.54
C ILE A 28 -43.88 -24.12 10.32
N LEU A 29 -44.70 -23.87 11.35
CA LEU A 29 -44.31 -23.10 12.53
C LEU A 29 -43.22 -23.91 13.24
N ALA A 30 -41.97 -23.51 13.06
CA ALA A 30 -40.88 -23.85 13.97
C ALA A 30 -40.06 -22.58 14.16
N ASP A 31 -40.26 -22.00 15.34
CA ASP A 31 -39.36 -21.12 16.07
C ASP A 31 -37.96 -21.00 15.47
N THR A 32 -37.79 -19.97 14.64
CA THR A 32 -36.50 -19.31 14.49
C THR A 32 -36.76 -17.88 14.87
N SER A 33 -36.63 -17.59 16.17
CA SER A 33 -36.16 -16.29 16.62
C SER A 33 -35.22 -15.74 15.56
N VAL A 34 -35.66 -14.70 14.84
CA VAL A 34 -34.77 -13.87 14.05
C VAL A 34 -33.83 -13.29 15.07
N LYS A 35 -32.70 -13.97 15.30
CA LYS A 35 -31.50 -13.33 15.77
C LYS A 35 -31.28 -12.25 14.73
N ILE A 36 -31.60 -11.01 15.11
CA ILE A 36 -31.02 -9.84 14.48
C ILE A 36 -29.53 -10.14 14.50
N TYR A 37 -29.01 -10.60 13.36
CA TYR A 37 -27.59 -10.69 13.16
C TYR A 37 -27.16 -9.24 13.15
N SER A 38 -26.64 -8.80 14.28
CA SER A 38 -25.86 -7.57 14.37
C SER A 38 -24.90 -7.60 13.18
N PRO A 39 -24.87 -6.56 12.34
CA PRO A 39 -23.85 -6.47 11.32
C PRO A 39 -22.51 -6.67 12.03
N TYR A 40 -21.69 -7.54 11.45
CA TYR A 40 -20.35 -7.87 11.88
C TYR A 40 -19.57 -6.55 11.98
N ALA A 41 -19.59 -5.91 13.14
CA ALA A 41 -18.50 -5.04 13.53
C ALA A 41 -17.29 -5.97 13.54
N PRO A 42 -16.19 -5.65 12.84
CA PRO A 42 -14.99 -6.46 12.95
C PRO A 42 -14.72 -6.69 14.44
N GLU A 43 -14.41 -7.92 14.82
CA GLU A 43 -13.88 -8.25 16.14
C GLU A 43 -12.50 -7.58 16.28
N ILE A 44 -12.48 -6.25 16.30
CA ILE A 44 -11.44 -5.50 16.96
C ILE A 44 -11.78 -5.67 18.43
N THR A 45 -11.15 -6.68 19.02
CA THR A 45 -11.16 -6.99 20.44
C THR A 45 -10.93 -5.71 21.23
N ARG A 46 -12.02 -5.07 21.65
CA ARG A 46 -12.04 -3.77 22.33
C ARG A 46 -11.20 -2.69 21.64
N TRP A 47 -11.87 -1.87 20.85
CA TRP A 47 -11.45 -0.49 20.59
C TRP A 47 -10.92 0.10 21.90
N PRO A 48 -9.71 0.66 21.94
CA PRO A 48 -9.18 1.25 23.16
C PRO A 48 -10.18 2.32 23.63
N GLU A 49 -10.92 2.02 24.70
CA GLU A 49 -11.63 3.06 25.43
C GLU A 49 -10.58 4.09 25.80
N ARG A 50 -10.89 5.37 25.61
CA ARG A 50 -10.00 6.44 26.04
C ARG A 50 -9.78 6.31 27.55
N HIS A 51 -8.65 5.75 27.94
CA HIS A 51 -8.25 5.68 29.32
C HIS A 51 -7.63 7.04 29.69
N PRO A 52 -8.19 7.78 30.66
CA PRO A 52 -7.51 8.95 31.17
C PRO A 52 -6.12 8.53 31.64
N VAL A 53 -5.09 9.28 31.27
CA VAL A 53 -3.74 9.02 31.77
C VAL A 53 -3.75 9.29 33.27
N GLU A 54 -3.92 8.24 34.08
CA GLU A 54 -3.81 8.34 35.54
C GLU A 54 -2.37 8.70 35.88
N ASN A 55 -2.18 10.00 36.09
CA ASN A 55 -0.94 10.67 36.40
C ASN A 55 -0.34 10.10 37.70
N THR A 56 0.39 8.99 37.59
CA THR A 56 1.08 8.35 38.71
C THR A 56 2.52 8.01 38.34
N ASN A 57 3.40 8.97 38.60
CA ASN A 57 4.82 8.77 38.88
C ASN A 57 5.69 8.08 37.82
N VAL A 58 5.73 8.63 36.61
CA VAL A 58 6.92 8.54 35.76
C VAL A 58 7.26 9.96 35.33
N GLN A 59 8.52 10.37 35.46
CA GLN A 59 9.08 11.49 34.69
C GLN A 59 9.11 11.08 33.21
N ALA A 60 7.94 10.81 32.64
CA ALA A 60 7.74 10.65 31.22
C ALA A 60 7.54 12.05 30.67
N ASP A 61 8.36 12.39 29.68
CA ASP A 61 8.18 13.59 28.87
C ASP A 61 6.71 13.62 28.40
N PRO A 62 5.93 14.66 28.70
CA PRO A 62 4.54 14.70 28.28
C PRO A 62 4.48 14.72 26.75
N GLU A 63 3.69 13.81 26.18
CA GLU A 63 3.05 14.00 24.88
C GLU A 63 3.94 13.91 23.63
N VAL A 64 4.72 12.83 23.51
CA VAL A 64 5.20 12.40 22.18
C VAL A 64 4.27 11.28 21.69
N HIS A 65 3.34 11.61 20.79
CA HIS A 65 2.78 10.59 19.89
C HIS A 65 3.97 10.03 19.10
N ASP A 66 4.34 8.79 19.43
CA ASP A 66 5.58 8.19 18.94
C ASP A 66 5.56 8.08 17.41
N ARG A 67 6.68 8.45 16.80
CA ARG A 67 6.85 8.57 15.33
C ARG A 67 6.77 7.23 14.61
N ASP A 68 6.82 6.13 15.37
CA ASP A 68 7.12 4.78 14.87
C ASP A 68 6.07 3.70 15.23
N GLY A 69 4.79 4.01 15.52
CA GLY A 69 3.82 2.89 15.50
C GLY A 69 2.35 3.06 15.85
N TYR A 70 1.91 4.07 16.59
CA TYR A 70 0.47 4.22 16.90
C TYR A 70 0.11 5.65 17.32
N SER A 71 -0.50 6.41 16.41
CA SER A 71 -1.16 7.67 16.77
C SER A 71 -2.63 7.40 17.00
N TYR A 72 -3.13 7.80 18.17
CA TYR A 72 -4.54 7.62 18.50
C TYR A 72 -5.42 8.59 17.69
N PRO A 73 -6.60 8.17 17.22
CA PRO A 73 -7.50 8.94 16.37
C PRO A 73 -8.31 9.99 17.16
N TRP A 74 -7.69 10.68 18.11
CA TRP A 74 -8.37 11.69 18.94
C TRP A 74 -7.41 12.78 19.40
N LEU A 75 -8.00 13.89 19.86
CA LEU A 75 -7.27 14.99 20.48
C LEU A 75 -6.71 14.57 21.85
N THR A 76 -5.51 15.03 22.21
CA THR A 76 -4.95 14.83 23.56
C THR A 76 -5.77 15.57 24.62
N ASP A 77 -5.56 15.22 25.89
CA ASP A 77 -6.25 15.90 27.00
C ASP A 77 -6.00 17.41 26.99
N LEU A 78 -4.79 17.85 26.66
CA LEU A 78 -4.43 19.27 26.54
C LEU A 78 -5.12 19.92 25.33
N GLU A 79 -5.10 19.24 24.18
CA GLU A 79 -5.78 19.71 22.96
C GLU A 79 -7.28 19.86 23.17
N LEU A 80 -7.90 18.97 23.94
CA LEU A 80 -9.33 19.04 24.24
C LEU A 80 -9.70 20.22 25.12
N VAL A 81 -8.88 20.53 26.13
CA VAL A 81 -9.09 21.73 26.95
C VAL A 81 -9.05 22.97 26.07
N LYS A 82 -8.00 23.11 25.26
CA LYS A 82 -7.84 24.24 24.33
C LYS A 82 -8.96 24.29 23.28
N PHE A 83 -9.33 23.16 22.70
CA PHE A 83 -10.36 23.09 21.68
C PHE A 83 -11.70 23.59 22.24
N ARG A 84 -12.07 23.20 23.46
CA ARG A 84 -13.32 23.68 24.10
C ARG A 84 -13.29 25.18 24.40
N GLU A 85 -12.13 25.72 24.79
CA GLU A 85 -11.93 27.16 24.96
C GLU A 85 -12.14 27.90 23.63
N PHE A 86 -11.50 27.42 22.55
CA PHE A 86 -11.65 28.01 21.21
C PHE A 86 -13.07 27.85 20.66
N GLN A 87 -13.71 26.70 20.83
CA GLN A 87 -15.08 26.46 20.39
C GLN A 87 -16.07 27.41 21.08
N THR A 88 -15.84 27.71 22.37
CA THR A 88 -16.66 28.67 23.12
C THR A 88 -16.40 30.09 22.64
N ALA A 89 -15.13 30.50 22.56
CA ALA A 89 -14.75 31.84 22.10
C ALA A 89 -15.20 32.13 20.66
N LEU A 90 -15.22 31.11 19.80
CA LEU A 90 -15.71 31.22 18.42
C LEU A 90 -17.23 31.44 18.40
N LYS A 91 -18.00 30.61 19.14
CA LYS A 91 -19.46 30.76 19.28
C LYS A 91 -19.87 32.11 19.87
N ASP A 92 -19.08 32.63 20.80
CA ASP A 92 -19.28 33.94 21.43
C ASP A 92 -18.83 35.12 20.55
N GLY A 93 -18.16 34.85 19.42
CA GLY A 93 -17.65 35.85 18.47
C GLY A 93 -16.40 36.60 18.97
N GLU A 94 -15.73 36.09 19.99
CA GLU A 94 -14.48 36.67 20.53
C GLU A 94 -13.28 36.40 19.61
N ILE A 95 -13.31 35.26 18.93
CA ILE A 95 -12.35 34.88 17.89
C ILE A 95 -13.11 34.52 16.60
N GLY A 96 -12.40 34.55 15.49
CA GLY A 96 -12.93 34.12 14.19
C GLY A 96 -11.86 33.38 13.40
N TYR A 97 -12.30 32.50 12.50
CA TYR A 97 -11.42 31.84 11.55
C TYR A 97 -11.45 32.56 10.20
N ALA A 98 -10.27 32.95 9.68
CA ALA A 98 -10.12 33.64 8.40
C ALA A 98 -9.23 32.87 7.42
N GLY A 99 -8.94 31.60 7.71
CA GLY A 99 -8.16 30.72 6.83
C GLY A 99 -9.03 30.06 5.75
N GLU A 100 -8.41 29.14 5.00
CA GLU A 100 -9.10 28.36 3.97
C GLU A 100 -10.03 27.33 4.60
N SER A 101 -11.13 27.01 3.92
CA SER A 101 -12.04 25.96 4.42
C SER A 101 -11.33 24.62 4.43
N ILE A 102 -11.48 23.91 5.54
CA ILE A 102 -10.97 22.55 5.74
C ILE A 102 -12.07 21.50 5.48
N ILE A 103 -13.23 21.90 4.96
CA ILE A 103 -14.38 21.03 4.71
C ILE A 103 -14.26 20.39 3.31
N ASN A 104 -14.35 19.06 3.26
CA ASN A 104 -14.27 18.25 2.04
C ASN A 104 -13.14 18.66 1.07
N PRO A 105 -11.89 18.87 1.54
CA PRO A 105 -10.80 19.21 0.65
C PRO A 105 -10.50 18.03 -0.29
N THR A 106 -10.09 18.34 -1.51
CA THR A 106 -9.73 17.32 -2.52
C THR A 106 -8.31 16.77 -2.33
N THR A 107 -7.49 17.45 -1.52
CA THR A 107 -6.13 17.03 -1.16
C THR A 107 -5.85 17.37 0.29
N VAL A 108 -5.17 16.47 1.01
CA VAL A 108 -4.73 16.67 2.41
C VAL A 108 -3.27 16.28 2.55
N THR A 109 -2.48 17.06 3.30
CA THR A 109 -1.06 16.76 3.62
C THR A 109 -0.91 16.18 5.03
N ASP A 110 0.31 15.85 5.46
CA ASP A 110 0.57 15.33 6.82
C ASP A 110 0.34 16.39 7.91
N ASP A 111 0.41 17.67 7.56
CA ASP A 111 0.27 18.78 8.49
C ASP A 111 -1.14 19.40 8.47
N ASP A 112 -2.08 18.84 7.72
CA ASP A 112 -3.41 19.41 7.56
C ASP A 112 -4.42 18.83 8.57
N VAL A 113 -5.41 19.65 8.94
CA VAL A 113 -6.67 19.17 9.51
C VAL A 113 -7.74 19.26 8.42
N ALA A 114 -8.59 18.24 8.32
CA ALA A 114 -9.71 18.23 7.39
C ALA A 114 -10.97 17.62 8.01
N VAL A 115 -12.14 18.06 7.55
CA VAL A 115 -13.44 17.50 7.92
C VAL A 115 -14.16 17.07 6.66
N PHE A 116 -14.53 15.79 6.60
CA PHE A 116 -15.32 15.24 5.51
C PHE A 116 -16.74 15.01 5.97
N THR A 117 -17.72 15.42 5.17
CA THR A 117 -19.13 15.12 5.44
C THR A 117 -19.47 13.72 4.94
N LEU A 118 -20.10 12.91 5.77
CA LEU A 118 -20.47 11.53 5.46
C LEU A 118 -22.00 11.36 5.40
N ASP A 119 -22.47 10.42 4.57
CA ASP A 119 -23.85 9.93 4.67
C ASP A 119 -23.94 8.96 5.86
N SER A 120 -24.74 9.32 6.87
CA SER A 120 -24.90 8.51 8.07
C SER A 120 -25.51 7.13 7.82
N ASN A 121 -26.22 6.93 6.72
CA ASN A 121 -26.71 5.60 6.33
C ASN A 121 -25.58 4.68 5.88
N ASP A 122 -24.52 5.25 5.31
CA ASP A 122 -23.38 4.52 4.79
C ASP A 122 -22.33 4.28 5.87
N PHE A 123 -22.22 5.18 6.86
CA PHE A 123 -21.19 5.16 7.89
C PHE A 123 -21.73 4.90 9.31
N CYS A 124 -22.73 4.01 9.43
CA CYS A 124 -23.25 3.54 10.73
C CYS A 124 -23.68 4.65 11.71
N GLY A 125 -24.24 5.74 11.20
CA GLY A 125 -24.67 6.89 11.99
C GLY A 125 -23.66 8.03 12.08
N GLU A 126 -22.40 7.81 11.70
CA GLU A 126 -21.40 8.88 11.62
C GLU A 126 -21.74 9.84 10.48
N SER A 127 -21.70 11.13 10.75
CA SER A 127 -22.01 12.19 9.76
C SER A 127 -20.78 12.95 9.30
N TYR A 128 -19.62 12.64 9.86
CA TYR A 128 -18.36 13.29 9.56
C TYR A 128 -17.18 12.34 9.73
N TYR A 129 -16.06 12.70 9.11
CA TYR A 129 -14.76 12.10 9.35
C TYR A 129 -13.71 13.20 9.50
N VAL A 130 -12.86 13.13 10.53
CA VAL A 130 -11.82 14.13 10.81
C VAL A 130 -10.44 13.57 10.47
N PHE A 131 -9.66 14.35 9.72
CA PHE A 131 -8.22 14.11 9.61
C PHE A 131 -7.53 15.04 10.61
N LEU A 132 -6.72 14.46 11.49
CA LEU A 132 -5.81 15.18 12.36
C LEU A 132 -4.39 15.09 11.79
N PRO A 133 -3.54 16.12 11.99
CA PRO A 133 -2.18 16.12 11.49
C PRO A 133 -1.39 14.95 12.06
N ASP A 134 -0.47 14.43 11.26
CA ASP A 134 0.45 13.35 11.63
C ASP A 134 1.46 13.81 12.70
N SER A 135 1.63 15.12 12.87
CA SER A 135 2.42 15.70 13.95
C SER A 135 1.86 15.35 15.33
N SER A 136 2.72 15.35 16.35
CA SER A 136 2.31 15.04 17.73
C SER A 136 1.37 16.06 18.38
N SER A 137 1.06 17.19 17.71
CA SER A 137 0.15 18.19 18.26
C SER A 137 -0.59 18.98 17.19
N VAL A 138 -1.91 19.11 17.35
CA VAL A 138 -2.74 20.07 16.62
C VAL A 138 -2.39 21.48 17.10
N THR A 139 -2.12 22.39 16.18
CA THR A 139 -1.84 23.79 16.48
C THR A 139 -3.11 24.54 16.87
N ASP A 140 -2.97 25.64 17.63
CA ASP A 140 -4.10 26.48 18.03
C ASP A 140 -4.90 26.97 16.79
N THR A 141 -4.23 27.33 15.69
CA THR A 141 -4.89 27.73 14.43
C THR A 141 -5.72 26.60 13.81
N GLN A 142 -5.22 25.38 13.82
CA GLN A 142 -5.94 24.20 13.33
C GLN A 142 -7.13 23.84 14.23
N MET A 143 -7.01 24.00 15.55
CA MET A 143 -8.15 23.81 16.46
C MET A 143 -9.27 24.81 16.18
N VAL A 144 -8.91 26.08 15.96
CA VAL A 144 -9.87 27.13 15.58
C VAL A 144 -10.51 26.81 14.22
N ALA A 145 -9.72 26.33 13.24
CA ALA A 145 -10.22 25.88 11.94
C ALA A 145 -11.24 24.74 12.07
N LEU A 146 -10.93 23.73 12.91
CA LEU A 146 -11.80 22.60 13.19
C LEU A 146 -13.11 23.02 13.86
N ALA A 147 -13.04 23.88 14.88
CA ALA A 147 -14.24 24.43 15.51
C ALA A 147 -15.11 25.22 14.52
N ALA A 148 -14.48 26.04 13.67
CA ALA A 148 -15.18 26.83 12.65
C ALA A 148 -15.83 25.96 11.57
N ALA A 149 -15.17 24.87 11.15
CA ALA A 149 -15.74 23.93 10.20
C ALA A 149 -17.02 23.28 10.72
N PHE A 150 -17.05 22.85 11.98
CA PHE A 150 -18.26 22.26 12.56
C PHE A 150 -19.38 23.27 12.79
N GLU A 151 -19.05 24.53 13.13
CA GLU A 151 -20.03 25.62 13.19
C GLU A 151 -20.64 25.91 11.80
N GLU A 152 -19.81 25.96 10.75
CA GLU A 152 -20.25 26.14 9.36
C GLU A 152 -21.15 25.00 8.89
N LEU A 153 -20.80 23.75 9.22
CA LEU A 153 -21.60 22.56 8.92
C LEU A 153 -22.90 22.48 9.74
N GLY A 154 -23.02 23.27 10.82
CA GLY A 154 -24.16 23.20 11.74
C GLY A 154 -24.23 21.88 12.51
N ILE A 155 -23.09 21.20 12.70
CA ILE A 155 -22.97 19.93 13.43
C ILE A 155 -22.51 20.25 14.85
N ASP A 156 -23.25 19.77 15.85
CA ASP A 156 -22.82 19.86 17.24
C ASP A 156 -21.71 18.84 17.51
N PHE A 157 -20.47 19.31 17.38
CA PHE A 157 -19.29 18.47 17.49
C PHE A 157 -18.81 18.35 18.94
N ASP A 158 -18.83 17.12 19.43
CA ASP A 158 -18.16 16.71 20.66
C ASP A 158 -16.79 16.11 20.33
N PRO A 159 -15.67 16.78 20.64
CA PRO A 159 -14.34 16.27 20.33
C PRO A 159 -13.96 15.02 21.15
N ASP A 160 -14.67 14.70 22.24
CA ASP A 160 -14.46 13.44 22.96
C ASP A 160 -15.04 12.23 22.21
N SER A 161 -15.90 12.46 21.20
CA SER A 161 -16.52 11.40 20.40
C SER A 161 -15.63 10.89 19.26
N LEU A 162 -14.46 11.50 19.05
CA LEU A 162 -13.49 11.07 18.05
C LEU A 162 -12.96 9.66 18.36
N ASN A 163 -12.99 8.80 17.34
CA ASN A 163 -12.54 7.41 17.39
C ASN A 163 -12.14 6.94 15.98
N ASP A 164 -11.63 5.71 15.87
CA ASP A 164 -11.13 5.16 14.58
C ASP A 164 -12.19 5.17 13.44
N ARG A 165 -13.49 5.27 13.76
CA ARG A 165 -14.56 5.29 12.76
C ARG A 165 -14.81 6.66 12.14
N ASN A 166 -14.53 7.72 12.87
CA ASN A 166 -14.84 9.09 12.44
C ASN A 166 -13.62 10.00 12.49
N CYS A 167 -12.43 9.41 12.67
CA CYS A 167 -11.19 10.14 12.79
C CYS A 167 -10.01 9.28 12.38
N CYS A 168 -9.01 9.88 11.73
CA CYS A 168 -7.66 9.35 11.69
C CYS A 168 -6.64 10.42 12.08
N ARG A 169 -5.60 9.97 12.79
CA ARG A 169 -4.36 10.71 13.01
C ARG A 169 -3.25 9.79 12.53
N HIS A 170 -2.36 10.29 11.66
CA HIS A 170 -1.35 9.43 11.03
C HIS A 170 -2.01 8.27 10.25
N CYS A 171 -2.71 8.63 9.17
CA CYS A 171 -3.58 7.75 8.39
C CYS A 171 -2.78 6.74 7.53
N ASN A 172 -1.99 5.87 8.18
CA ASN A 172 -1.19 4.82 7.53
C ASN A 172 -2.05 3.80 6.80
N VAL A 173 -3.24 3.54 7.34
CA VAL A 173 -4.29 2.79 6.65
C VAL A 173 -5.12 3.80 5.87
N LEU A 174 -5.08 3.70 4.55
CA LEU A 174 -5.69 4.66 3.63
C LEU A 174 -7.14 4.33 3.29
N GLU A 175 -7.86 3.82 4.28
CA GLU A 175 -9.24 3.39 4.12
C GLU A 175 -9.96 3.48 5.47
N THR A 176 -11.25 3.83 5.44
CA THR A 176 -12.10 3.93 6.64
C THR A 176 -12.42 2.57 7.27
N ARG A 177 -12.30 1.49 6.50
CA ARG A 177 -12.44 0.10 6.96
C ARG A 177 -11.72 -0.85 6.00
N ILE A 178 -11.53 -2.09 6.44
CA ILE A 178 -11.05 -3.18 5.57
C ILE A 178 -12.26 -3.79 4.83
N LEU A 179 -12.03 -4.22 3.59
CA LEU A 179 -13.01 -4.98 2.82
C LEU A 179 -13.23 -6.38 3.40
N THR A 180 -14.45 -6.88 3.30
CA THR A 180 -14.73 -8.29 3.62
C THR A 180 -14.07 -9.21 2.58
N ASP A 181 -13.80 -10.48 2.91
CA ASP A 181 -13.24 -11.46 1.96
C ASP A 181 -14.06 -11.56 0.66
N GLU A 182 -15.38 -11.44 0.77
CA GLU A 182 -16.30 -11.44 -0.38
C GLU A 182 -16.14 -10.18 -1.23
N GLU A 183 -16.08 -9.00 -0.62
CA GLU A 183 -15.85 -7.73 -1.33
C GLU A 183 -14.45 -7.71 -1.96
N ASN A 184 -13.41 -8.21 -1.27
CA ASN A 184 -12.06 -8.36 -1.82
C ASN A 184 -12.06 -9.26 -3.07
N SER A 185 -12.73 -10.41 -3.01
CA SER A 185 -12.81 -11.31 -4.18
C SER A 185 -13.51 -10.67 -5.38
N ARG A 186 -14.56 -9.87 -5.13
CA ARG A 186 -15.26 -9.09 -6.16
C ARG A 186 -14.38 -7.96 -6.70
N MET A 187 -13.70 -7.23 -5.82
CA MET A 187 -12.76 -6.16 -6.16
C MET A 187 -11.66 -6.67 -7.10
N GLU A 188 -11.03 -7.80 -6.80
CA GLU A 188 -10.00 -8.39 -7.67
C GLU A 188 -10.54 -8.77 -9.06
N THR A 189 -11.76 -9.31 -9.11
CA THR A 189 -12.41 -9.62 -10.39
C THR A 189 -12.71 -8.35 -11.20
N ILE A 190 -13.11 -7.27 -10.53
CA ILE A 190 -13.36 -5.96 -11.15
C ILE A 190 -12.04 -5.36 -11.65
N LYS A 191 -10.99 -5.36 -10.83
CA LYS A 191 -9.65 -4.89 -11.23
C LYS A 191 -9.13 -5.64 -12.46
N ASP A 192 -9.26 -6.97 -12.52
CA ASP A 192 -8.89 -7.76 -13.72
C ASP A 192 -9.68 -7.33 -14.96
N ARG A 193 -10.99 -7.04 -14.81
CA ARG A 193 -11.81 -6.54 -15.92
C ARG A 193 -11.40 -5.15 -16.37
N ILE A 194 -11.07 -4.25 -15.45
CA ILE A 194 -10.58 -2.89 -15.76
C ILE A 194 -9.27 -2.98 -16.55
N ARG A 195 -8.30 -3.75 -16.04
CA ARG A 195 -6.99 -3.95 -16.70
C ARG A 195 -7.12 -4.52 -18.11
N ARG A 196 -8.07 -5.43 -18.33
CA ARG A 196 -8.37 -5.99 -19.67
C ARG A 196 -9.20 -5.05 -20.56
N GLY A 197 -9.52 -3.84 -20.12
CA GLY A 197 -10.38 -2.89 -20.84
C GLY A 197 -11.82 -3.37 -21.01
N GLN A 198 -12.29 -4.28 -20.16
CA GLN A 198 -13.65 -4.85 -20.17
C GLN A 198 -14.62 -4.15 -19.21
N LEU A 199 -14.09 -3.22 -18.42
CA LEU A 199 -14.84 -2.33 -17.55
C LEU A 199 -14.15 -0.98 -17.58
N THR A 200 -14.90 0.05 -17.92
CA THR A 200 -14.46 1.44 -18.02
C THR A 200 -15.33 2.32 -17.13
N LYS A 201 -14.94 3.58 -16.95
CA LYS A 201 -15.72 4.53 -16.16
C LYS A 201 -17.13 4.73 -16.71
N GLU A 202 -17.26 4.66 -18.03
CA GLU A 202 -18.53 4.77 -18.76
C GLU A 202 -19.48 3.58 -18.53
N ASP A 203 -18.97 2.45 -18.04
CA ASP A 203 -19.79 1.27 -17.72
C ASP A 203 -20.42 1.36 -16.32
N VAL A 204 -19.97 2.30 -15.49
CA VAL A 204 -20.52 2.52 -14.14
C VAL A 204 -21.67 3.53 -14.21
N PRO A 205 -22.81 3.30 -13.53
CA PRO A 205 -23.91 4.26 -13.50
C PRO A 205 -23.47 5.66 -13.00
N GLU A 206 -23.86 6.71 -13.72
CA GLU A 206 -23.48 8.11 -13.43
C GLU A 206 -23.89 8.60 -12.02
N ASP A 207 -24.90 7.98 -11.42
CA ASP A 207 -25.40 8.27 -10.08
C ASP A 207 -24.61 7.56 -8.97
N THR A 208 -23.71 6.64 -9.32
CA THR A 208 -22.80 6.01 -8.35
C THR A 208 -21.74 7.02 -7.94
N GLN A 209 -21.58 7.24 -6.64
CA GLN A 209 -20.58 8.14 -6.08
C GLN A 209 -19.79 7.45 -4.99
N VAL A 210 -18.49 7.70 -4.99
CA VAL A 210 -17.58 7.28 -3.92
C VAL A 210 -16.78 8.48 -3.47
N LEU A 211 -16.45 8.51 -2.18
CA LEU A 211 -15.62 9.57 -1.62
C LEU A 211 -14.16 9.08 -1.55
N THR A 212 -13.28 9.83 -2.20
CA THR A 212 -11.83 9.60 -2.21
C THR A 212 -11.11 10.92 -2.04
N VAL A 213 -9.96 10.93 -1.36
CA VAL A 213 -9.13 12.13 -1.22
C VAL A 213 -7.66 11.83 -1.52
N GLU A 214 -6.98 12.75 -2.19
CA GLU A 214 -5.53 12.65 -2.37
C GLU A 214 -4.83 12.96 -1.03
N LYS A 215 -4.20 11.96 -0.42
CA LYS A 215 -3.31 12.13 0.72
C LYS A 215 -1.87 12.29 0.23
N ARG A 216 -1.26 13.42 0.57
CA ARG A 216 0.14 13.72 0.30
C ARG A 216 0.95 13.54 1.57
N THR A 217 1.93 12.65 1.52
CA THR A 217 2.76 12.35 2.68
C THR A 217 4.23 12.60 2.37
N MET A 218 4.91 13.35 3.23
CA MET A 218 6.33 13.65 3.08
C MET A 218 7.14 12.61 3.84
N ARG A 219 7.78 11.69 3.12
CA ARG A 219 8.73 10.72 3.69
C ARG A 219 10.16 11.22 3.49
N GLY A 220 11.12 10.63 4.20
CA GLY A 220 12.55 10.98 4.07
C GLY A 220 13.10 10.87 2.63
N TRP A 221 12.40 10.10 1.78
CA TRP A 221 12.76 9.79 0.40
C TRP A 221 11.97 10.60 -0.65
N GLY A 222 10.90 11.33 -0.28
CA GLY A 222 10.10 12.09 -1.24
C GLY A 222 8.66 12.37 -0.84
N LEU A 223 7.90 12.93 -1.78
CA LEU A 223 6.47 13.20 -1.64
C LEU A 223 5.69 11.99 -2.18
N ASP A 224 5.11 11.23 -1.28
CA ASP A 224 4.24 10.11 -1.56
C ASP A 224 2.81 10.64 -1.81
N ARG A 225 2.18 10.20 -2.90
CA ARG A 225 0.80 10.57 -3.26
C ARG A 225 -0.04 9.32 -3.26
N LYS A 226 -0.97 9.24 -2.33
CA LYS A 226 -1.88 8.10 -2.22
C LYS A 226 -3.32 8.57 -2.19
N THR A 227 -4.24 7.66 -2.47
CA THR A 227 -5.67 7.93 -2.39
C THR A 227 -6.18 7.32 -1.09
N PHE A 228 -6.80 8.13 -0.23
CA PHE A 228 -7.54 7.63 0.91
C PHE A 228 -8.98 7.35 0.49
N LEU A 229 -9.48 6.15 0.83
CA LEU A 229 -10.73 5.59 0.33
C LEU A 229 -11.77 5.54 1.45
N PHE A 230 -12.88 6.27 1.27
CA PHE A 230 -13.98 6.26 2.24
C PHE A 230 -14.95 5.13 1.93
N TYR A 231 -14.57 3.90 2.27
CA TYR A 231 -15.47 2.76 2.15
C TYR A 231 -16.67 2.88 3.11
N PRO A 232 -17.91 2.82 2.60
CA PRO A 232 -19.11 2.71 3.43
C PRO A 232 -19.02 1.51 4.36
N TYR A 233 -19.49 1.63 5.59
CA TYR A 233 -19.55 0.52 6.57
C TYR A 233 -20.62 -0.52 6.26
N ARG A 234 -21.55 -0.20 5.36
CA ARG A 234 -22.40 -1.21 4.73
C ARG A 234 -21.64 -1.98 3.64
N ARG A 235 -22.23 -3.09 3.22
CA ARG A 235 -21.76 -3.84 2.05
C ARG A 235 -21.81 -2.96 0.79
N MET A 236 -20.75 -2.99 0.01
CA MET A 236 -20.66 -2.26 -1.26
C MET A 236 -21.22 -3.05 -2.44
N THR A 237 -21.81 -2.30 -3.37
CA THR A 237 -22.23 -2.76 -4.69
C THR A 237 -21.03 -2.95 -5.62
N ASP A 238 -21.20 -3.70 -6.72
CA ASP A 238 -20.13 -3.88 -7.71
C ASP A 238 -19.76 -2.55 -8.38
N ASP A 239 -20.72 -1.64 -8.54
CA ASP A 239 -20.52 -0.32 -9.14
C ASP A 239 -19.65 0.58 -8.22
N GLU A 240 -19.90 0.56 -6.91
CA GLU A 240 -19.04 1.26 -5.94
C GLU A 240 -17.63 0.68 -5.90
N LEU A 241 -17.51 -0.65 -5.87
CA LEU A 241 -16.21 -1.33 -5.95
C LEU A 241 -15.48 -0.97 -7.25
N ALA A 242 -16.20 -0.86 -8.37
CA ALA A 242 -15.64 -0.44 -9.65
C ALA A 242 -15.12 1.00 -9.60
N LEU A 243 -15.84 1.96 -9.00
CA LEU A 243 -15.33 3.33 -8.86
C LEU A 243 -14.10 3.41 -7.96
N PHE A 244 -14.07 2.68 -6.85
CA PHE A 244 -12.88 2.62 -6.01
C PHE A 244 -11.70 1.98 -6.74
N ALA A 245 -11.92 0.91 -7.50
CA ALA A 245 -10.89 0.30 -8.35
C ALA A 245 -10.39 1.26 -9.44
N LEU A 246 -11.30 1.99 -10.10
CA LEU A 246 -10.94 2.97 -11.11
C LEU A 246 -10.20 4.17 -10.51
N ALA A 247 -10.54 4.61 -9.30
CA ALA A 247 -9.80 5.68 -8.61
C ALA A 247 -8.39 5.23 -8.19
N ASP A 248 -8.22 3.95 -7.86
CA ASP A 248 -6.93 3.33 -7.56
C ASP A 248 -6.08 3.17 -8.85
N GLU A 249 -6.68 2.72 -9.96
CA GLU A 249 -6.01 2.51 -11.25
C GLU A 249 -5.78 3.82 -12.04
N GLU A 250 -6.69 4.80 -12.01
CA GLU A 250 -6.48 6.15 -12.60
C GLU A 250 -5.27 6.87 -11.94
N ALA A 251 -4.85 6.43 -10.75
CA ALA A 251 -3.63 6.94 -10.15
C ALA A 251 -2.38 6.51 -10.93
N TRP A 252 -2.40 5.38 -11.65
CA TRP A 252 -1.26 4.83 -12.38
C TRP A 252 -1.20 5.38 -13.80
N ASP A 253 -0.05 5.94 -14.16
CA ASP A 253 0.25 6.50 -15.47
C ASP A 253 0.81 5.45 -16.46
N VAL A 254 1.02 4.22 -15.99
CA VAL A 254 1.47 3.06 -16.77
C VAL A 254 0.73 1.81 -16.27
N ASP A 255 0.35 0.92 -17.19
CA ASP A 255 -0.28 -0.36 -16.88
C ASP A 255 0.67 -1.25 -16.02
N PRO A 256 0.25 -1.69 -14.83
CA PRO A 256 1.05 -2.58 -13.97
C PRO A 256 1.51 -3.89 -14.66
N ASP A 257 0.71 -4.47 -15.56
CA ASP A 257 1.09 -5.68 -16.30
C ASP A 257 2.17 -5.40 -17.35
N GLU A 258 2.12 -4.21 -17.97
CA GLU A 258 3.18 -3.73 -18.86
C GLU A 258 4.48 -3.50 -18.08
N LEU A 259 4.40 -2.87 -16.90
CA LEU A 259 5.55 -2.69 -16.00
C LEU A 259 6.17 -4.02 -15.61
N LYS A 260 5.36 -4.99 -15.16
CA LYS A 260 5.80 -6.35 -14.83
C LYS A 260 6.48 -7.03 -16.02
N THR A 261 5.86 -6.98 -17.20
CA THR A 261 6.37 -7.62 -18.40
C THR A 261 7.70 -7.01 -18.83
N ALA A 262 7.80 -5.67 -18.79
CA ALA A 262 9.03 -4.95 -19.07
C ALA A 262 10.12 -5.26 -18.04
N ALA A 263 9.79 -5.25 -16.73
CA ALA A 263 10.71 -5.57 -15.65
C ALA A 263 11.33 -6.95 -15.83
N LEU A 264 10.50 -7.99 -16.04
CA LEU A 264 10.99 -9.36 -16.25
C LEU A 264 11.77 -9.50 -17.55
N LYS A 265 11.38 -8.79 -18.61
CA LYS A 265 12.13 -8.81 -19.87
C LYS A 265 13.51 -8.20 -19.68
N ASP A 266 13.59 -6.98 -19.16
CA ASP A 266 14.84 -6.24 -18.95
C ASP A 266 15.76 -6.99 -17.97
N ALA A 267 15.21 -7.47 -16.86
CA ALA A 267 15.98 -8.30 -15.93
C ALA A 267 16.44 -9.60 -16.59
N GLY A 268 15.62 -10.24 -17.43
CA GLY A 268 16.01 -11.44 -18.16
C GLY A 268 17.10 -11.22 -19.22
N GLU A 269 17.34 -9.99 -19.65
CA GLU A 269 18.48 -9.63 -20.50
C GLU A 269 19.79 -9.60 -19.69
N LEU A 270 19.73 -9.21 -18.40
CA LEU A 270 20.90 -9.05 -17.53
C LEU A 270 21.19 -10.26 -16.63
N ILE A 271 20.16 -10.97 -16.17
CA ILE A 271 20.27 -12.09 -15.23
C ILE A 271 19.55 -13.35 -15.72
N ASN A 272 20.03 -14.50 -15.28
CA ASN A 272 19.38 -15.79 -15.46
C ASN A 272 18.20 -15.91 -14.49
N LEU A 273 17.03 -15.45 -14.92
CA LEU A 273 15.81 -15.49 -14.11
C LEU A 273 15.45 -16.92 -13.70
N PRO A 274 15.27 -17.20 -12.39
CA PRO A 274 14.70 -18.44 -11.92
C PRO A 274 13.30 -18.65 -12.47
N ARG A 275 12.96 -19.89 -12.85
CA ARG A 275 11.62 -20.21 -13.37
C ARG A 275 10.50 -19.84 -12.39
N SER A 276 10.76 -19.96 -11.10
CA SER A 276 9.83 -19.66 -10.01
C SER A 276 9.41 -18.20 -9.95
N VAL A 277 10.20 -17.26 -10.51
CA VAL A 277 9.81 -15.84 -10.62
C VAL A 277 8.51 -15.68 -11.43
N HIS A 278 8.23 -16.58 -12.37
CA HIS A 278 7.01 -16.56 -13.17
C HIS A 278 5.81 -17.27 -12.50
N GLU A 279 6.02 -17.91 -11.35
CA GLU A 279 4.98 -18.68 -10.66
C GLU A 279 4.21 -17.84 -9.64
N TYR A 280 4.73 -16.66 -9.27
CA TYR A 280 4.13 -15.74 -8.32
C TYR A 280 3.67 -14.44 -8.99
N GLU A 281 2.54 -13.92 -8.53
CA GLU A 281 2.09 -12.58 -8.89
C GLU A 281 2.92 -11.56 -8.09
N PRO A 282 3.65 -10.63 -8.74
CA PRO A 282 4.47 -9.67 -8.03
C PRO A 282 3.63 -8.62 -7.32
N CYS A 283 4.17 -8.11 -6.21
CA CYS A 283 3.68 -6.86 -5.63
C CYS A 283 4.34 -5.69 -6.35
N ILE A 284 3.56 -4.75 -6.88
CA ILE A 284 4.09 -3.55 -7.54
C ILE A 284 3.74 -2.35 -6.67
N SER A 285 4.75 -1.58 -6.29
CA SER A 285 4.57 -0.30 -5.61
C SER A 285 5.07 0.84 -6.48
N ARG A 286 4.50 2.03 -6.27
CA ARG A 286 4.83 3.26 -6.98
C ARG A 286 5.14 4.36 -5.98
N GLU A 287 6.17 5.15 -6.27
CA GLU A 287 6.60 6.30 -5.49
C GLU A 287 6.97 7.45 -6.42
N LEU A 288 6.55 8.69 -6.12
CA LEU A 288 7.03 9.87 -6.82
C LEU A 288 8.30 10.38 -6.14
N MET A 289 9.45 10.14 -6.75
CA MET A 289 10.74 10.59 -6.23
C MET A 289 11.09 11.97 -6.79
N GLN A 290 11.71 12.80 -5.96
CA GLN A 290 12.41 13.99 -6.42
C GLN A 290 13.90 13.66 -6.52
N ILE A 291 14.51 13.83 -7.70
CA ILE A 291 15.95 13.65 -7.85
C ILE A 291 16.64 14.74 -7.02
N LYS A 292 17.27 14.34 -5.92
CA LYS A 292 17.97 15.24 -4.99
C LYS A 292 19.23 15.76 -5.67
N GLY A 293 19.16 16.97 -6.21
CA GLY A 293 20.31 17.78 -6.60
C GLY A 293 20.24 19.12 -5.88
N ASP A 294 20.73 19.15 -4.64
CA ASP A 294 20.68 20.26 -3.70
C ASP A 294 19.27 20.84 -3.41
N THR A 295 19.10 21.27 -2.16
CA THR A 295 17.86 21.84 -1.66
C THR A 295 17.42 23.02 -2.55
N TYR A 296 16.15 23.00 -3.00
CA TYR A 296 15.46 24.01 -3.82
C TYR A 296 15.59 23.89 -5.35
N LEU A 297 14.83 22.97 -5.98
CA LEU A 297 14.48 23.06 -7.41
C LEU A 297 13.00 22.72 -7.69
N PRO A 298 12.42 23.27 -8.77
CA PRO A 298 10.98 23.17 -9.10
C PRO A 298 10.54 21.75 -9.50
N ARG A 299 9.22 21.51 -9.53
CA ARG A 299 8.52 20.24 -9.87
C ARG A 299 8.95 19.53 -11.18
N SER A 300 9.83 20.11 -11.99
CA SER A 300 10.24 19.59 -13.31
C SER A 300 11.22 18.42 -13.28
N ASN A 301 11.74 18.02 -12.12
CA ASN A 301 12.73 16.92 -11.97
C ASN A 301 12.19 15.74 -11.15
N ALA A 302 10.87 15.58 -11.08
CA ALA A 302 10.25 14.45 -10.41
C ALA A 302 10.17 13.26 -11.37
N VAL A 303 10.42 12.07 -10.82
CA VAL A 303 10.39 10.80 -11.55
C VAL A 303 9.56 9.80 -10.78
N TYR A 304 8.79 8.97 -11.48
CA TYR A 304 8.12 7.85 -10.85
C TYR A 304 9.09 6.70 -10.69
N LYS A 305 9.12 6.12 -9.49
CA LYS A 305 9.79 4.87 -9.16
C LYS A 305 8.74 3.79 -9.03
N TYR A 306 8.91 2.71 -9.78
CA TYR A 306 8.11 1.49 -9.67
C TYR A 306 8.99 0.39 -9.12
N THR A 307 8.52 -0.31 -8.09
CA THR A 307 9.23 -1.48 -7.55
C THR A 307 8.36 -2.70 -7.71
N SER A 308 8.79 -3.63 -8.56
CA SER A 308 8.15 -4.93 -8.75
C SER A 308 8.87 -5.98 -7.92
N GLN A 309 8.22 -6.50 -6.89
CA GLN A 309 8.77 -7.53 -6.00
C GLN A 309 8.29 -8.92 -6.41
N PHE A 310 9.23 -9.81 -6.67
CA PHE A 310 9.03 -11.20 -7.04
C PHE A 310 9.62 -12.11 -5.96
N TYR A 311 9.07 -13.33 -5.88
CA TYR A 311 9.64 -14.38 -5.06
C TYR A 311 10.26 -15.46 -5.94
N PHE A 312 11.37 -16.04 -5.48
CA PHE A 312 11.98 -17.18 -6.14
C PHE A 312 12.52 -18.19 -5.13
N GLU A 313 12.65 -19.43 -5.59
CA GLU A 313 13.22 -20.52 -4.80
C GLU A 313 14.75 -20.45 -4.86
N GLY A 314 15.38 -20.23 -3.70
CA GLY A 314 16.82 -20.41 -3.51
C GLY A 314 17.17 -21.85 -3.10
N TYR A 315 18.37 -22.31 -3.47
CA TYR A 315 18.90 -23.62 -3.08
C TYR A 315 20.23 -23.46 -2.33
N ASP A 316 20.22 -23.70 -1.01
CA ASP A 316 21.42 -23.65 -0.16
C ASP A 316 22.13 -25.02 -0.04
N GLY A 317 21.46 -26.11 -0.42
CA GLY A 317 22.02 -27.46 -0.35
C GLY A 317 21.85 -28.16 1.00
N PHE A 318 21.45 -27.46 2.08
CA PHE A 318 21.17 -28.08 3.39
C PHE A 318 19.69 -28.09 3.82
N TYR A 319 18.86 -27.18 3.31
CA TYR A 319 17.43 -27.06 3.67
C TYR A 319 16.50 -27.01 2.44
N ASP A 320 15.24 -27.42 2.63
CA ASP A 320 14.16 -27.24 1.66
C ASP A 320 13.91 -25.73 1.44
N ARG A 321 13.81 -25.34 0.16
CA ARG A 321 13.32 -24.05 -0.40
C ARG A 321 13.44 -22.83 0.51
N ILE A 322 14.47 -22.02 0.29
CA ILE A 322 14.52 -20.69 0.91
C ILE A 322 13.70 -19.72 0.06
N HIS A 323 12.82 -18.96 0.70
CA HIS A 323 12.14 -17.80 0.10
C HIS A 323 13.17 -16.69 -0.14
N CYS A 324 13.56 -16.50 -1.40
CA CYS A 324 14.33 -15.36 -1.84
C CYS A 324 13.40 -14.31 -2.46
N ASN A 325 13.73 -13.02 -2.36
CA ASN A 325 13.01 -11.97 -3.08
C ASN A 325 13.91 -11.31 -4.12
N MET A 326 13.28 -10.89 -5.20
CA MET A 326 13.87 -10.10 -6.25
C MET A 326 13.04 -8.83 -6.41
N ASP A 327 13.64 -7.67 -6.23
CA ASP A 327 12.98 -6.39 -6.49
C ASP A 327 13.57 -5.81 -7.78
N ILE A 328 12.72 -5.50 -8.75
CA ILE A 328 13.11 -4.80 -9.97
C ILE A 328 12.59 -3.37 -9.86
N VAL A 329 13.51 -2.41 -9.91
CA VAL A 329 13.21 -0.99 -9.83
C VAL A 329 13.22 -0.39 -11.22
N GLN A 330 12.11 0.20 -11.63
CA GLN A 330 11.98 0.96 -12.86
C GLN A 330 11.74 2.44 -12.55
N MET A 331 12.31 3.32 -13.36
CA MET A 331 12.25 4.76 -13.20
C MET A 331 11.65 5.39 -14.46
N GLN A 332 10.82 6.40 -14.27
CA GLN A 332 10.13 7.08 -15.38
C GLN A 332 10.15 8.59 -15.16
N GLU A 333 10.74 9.33 -16.09
CA GLU A 333 10.51 10.77 -16.18
C GLU A 333 9.05 11.02 -16.60
N ILE A 334 8.41 12.04 -16.05
CA ILE A 334 7.01 12.35 -16.35
C ILE A 334 6.82 12.51 -17.88
N GLY A 335 6.00 11.64 -18.48
CA GLY A 335 5.73 11.63 -19.92
C GLY A 335 6.70 10.79 -20.77
N SER A 336 7.63 10.08 -20.15
CA SER A 336 8.53 9.10 -20.80
C SER A 336 8.07 7.66 -20.54
N THR A 337 8.76 6.66 -21.10
CA THR A 337 8.57 5.25 -20.77
C THR A 337 9.41 4.87 -19.56
N ALA A 338 8.88 4.04 -18.67
CA ALA A 338 9.64 3.52 -17.53
C ALA A 338 10.81 2.65 -18.01
N GLU A 339 11.98 2.80 -17.40
CA GLU A 339 13.20 2.06 -17.70
C GLU A 339 13.74 1.37 -16.46
N THR A 340 14.35 0.20 -16.62
CA THR A 340 14.96 -0.52 -15.50
C THR A 340 16.19 0.22 -14.95
N ALA A 341 16.05 0.70 -13.72
CA ALA A 341 17.07 1.44 -12.98
C ALA A 341 17.89 0.56 -12.05
N GLY A 342 17.32 -0.54 -11.56
CA GLY A 342 18.08 -1.51 -10.78
C GLY A 342 17.37 -2.82 -10.49
N ILE A 343 18.15 -3.80 -10.03
CA ILE A 343 17.69 -5.12 -9.62
C ILE A 343 18.31 -5.44 -8.26
N HIS A 344 17.49 -5.83 -7.30
CA HIS A 344 17.91 -6.33 -6.00
C HIS A 344 17.57 -7.81 -5.90
N LEU A 345 18.54 -8.64 -5.52
CA LEU A 345 18.38 -10.06 -5.25
C LEU A 345 18.74 -10.31 -3.79
N TRP A 346 17.76 -10.72 -3.00
CA TRP A 346 17.94 -11.05 -1.58
C TRP A 346 17.85 -12.55 -1.41
N TYR A 347 18.96 -13.16 -1.00
CA TYR A 347 19.04 -14.58 -0.72
C TYR A 347 18.81 -14.76 0.78
N GLY A 348 17.54 -14.80 1.18
CA GLY A 348 17.16 -14.92 2.59
C GLY A 348 17.98 -15.99 3.29
N TYR A 349 18.82 -15.60 4.25
CA TYR A 349 19.63 -16.53 5.02
C TYR A 349 19.15 -16.45 6.47
N TYR A 350 18.55 -17.53 6.97
CA TYR A 350 17.98 -17.52 8.32
C TYR A 350 19.09 -17.34 9.36
N SER A 351 18.85 -16.41 10.29
CA SER A 351 19.65 -16.04 11.47
C SER A 351 20.00 -17.20 12.43
N THR A 352 19.65 -18.44 12.09
CA THR A 352 19.98 -19.63 12.86
C THR A 352 21.37 -20.19 12.55
N PHE A 353 22.06 -19.70 11.52
CA PHE A 353 23.46 -20.04 11.30
C PHE A 353 24.33 -19.26 12.28
N SER A 354 24.93 -19.97 13.23
CA SER A 354 25.92 -19.35 14.10
C SER A 354 27.19 -19.09 13.30
N ASP A 355 27.75 -17.89 13.42
CA ASP A 355 29.03 -17.50 12.80
C ASP A 355 30.18 -18.49 13.13
N SER A 356 30.04 -19.33 14.16
CA SER A 356 31.01 -20.35 14.55
C SER A 356 31.03 -21.61 13.67
N ASP A 357 30.07 -21.81 12.76
CA ASP A 357 29.96 -23.05 11.99
C ASP A 357 30.85 -23.08 10.73
N TYR A 358 31.51 -21.97 10.38
CA TYR A 358 32.38 -21.87 9.20
C TYR A 358 33.76 -21.28 9.55
N PRO A 359 34.85 -21.81 8.96
CA PRO A 359 36.18 -21.21 9.11
C PRO A 359 36.19 -19.82 8.49
N GLU A 360 36.85 -18.83 9.13
CA GLU A 360 37.00 -17.47 8.58
C GLU A 360 37.43 -17.53 7.10
N SER A 361 36.66 -16.87 6.23
CA SER A 361 37.04 -16.67 4.84
C SER A 361 37.88 -15.40 4.72
N HIS A 362 38.73 -15.33 3.71
CA HIS A 362 39.54 -14.16 3.43
C HIS A 362 39.12 -13.53 2.10
N GLU A 363 39.76 -12.41 1.78
CA GLU A 363 39.44 -11.61 0.59
C GLU A 363 39.48 -12.42 -0.71
N ALA A 364 40.39 -13.39 -0.82
CA ALA A 364 40.47 -14.25 -2.00
C ALA A 364 39.21 -15.12 -2.16
N GLU A 365 38.69 -15.68 -1.07
CA GLU A 365 37.48 -16.50 -1.07
C GLU A 365 36.24 -15.65 -1.36
N TRP A 366 36.15 -14.44 -0.82
CA TRP A 366 35.05 -13.51 -1.11
C TRP A 366 35.02 -13.16 -2.60
N LEU A 367 36.16 -12.74 -3.14
CA LEU A 367 36.28 -12.37 -4.57
C LEU A 367 35.93 -13.56 -5.47
N ALA A 368 36.42 -14.76 -5.14
CA ALA A 368 36.09 -15.98 -5.87
C ALA A 368 34.58 -16.30 -5.80
N ALA A 369 33.93 -16.07 -4.64
CA ALA A 369 32.50 -16.27 -4.49
C ALA A 369 31.68 -15.30 -5.36
N ALA A 370 32.02 -14.01 -5.37
CA ALA A 370 31.35 -13.03 -6.23
C ALA A 370 31.56 -13.34 -7.72
N GLN A 371 32.78 -13.71 -8.14
CA GLN A 371 33.06 -14.12 -9.52
C GLN A 371 32.25 -15.36 -9.92
N ASN A 372 32.20 -16.37 -9.06
CA ASN A 372 31.45 -17.59 -9.32
C ASN A 372 29.94 -17.32 -9.39
N TRP A 373 29.41 -16.55 -8.44
CA TRP A 373 28.01 -16.12 -8.45
C TRP A 373 27.69 -15.36 -9.74
N ALA A 374 28.52 -14.39 -10.12
CA ALA A 374 28.31 -13.58 -11.31
C ALA A 374 28.32 -14.42 -12.58
N GLY A 375 29.22 -15.39 -12.70
CA GLY A 375 29.27 -16.32 -13.84
C GLY A 375 28.07 -17.26 -13.95
N GLN A 376 27.31 -17.46 -12.86
CA GLN A 376 26.09 -18.28 -12.85
C GLN A 376 24.83 -17.45 -13.04
N VAL A 377 24.79 -16.25 -12.46
CA VAL A 377 23.58 -15.42 -12.38
C VAL A 377 23.54 -14.38 -13.48
N LEU A 378 24.66 -13.73 -13.83
CA LEU A 378 24.68 -12.65 -14.81
C LEU A 378 24.84 -13.19 -16.24
N ARG A 379 24.24 -12.48 -17.19
CA ARG A 379 24.37 -12.72 -18.64
C ARG A 379 25.41 -11.82 -19.30
N LEU A 380 26.36 -11.31 -18.52
CA LEU A 380 27.44 -10.46 -19.01
C LEU A 380 28.60 -11.29 -19.61
N PRO A 381 29.40 -10.71 -20.53
CA PRO A 381 30.57 -11.38 -21.09
C PRO A 381 31.55 -11.85 -20.01
N ALA A 382 32.11 -13.05 -20.18
CA ALA A 382 32.99 -13.67 -19.17
C ALA A 382 34.25 -12.84 -18.86
N ASP A 383 34.77 -12.10 -19.84
CA ASP A 383 35.90 -11.19 -19.69
C ASP A 383 35.57 -9.97 -18.82
N VAL A 384 34.31 -9.54 -18.78
CA VAL A 384 33.84 -8.49 -17.86
C VAL A 384 33.69 -9.00 -16.43
N LEU A 385 33.33 -10.29 -16.26
CA LEU A 385 33.03 -10.88 -14.96
C LEU A 385 34.27 -11.39 -14.20
N GLN A 386 35.34 -11.74 -14.92
CA GLN A 386 36.53 -12.37 -14.32
C GLN A 386 37.46 -11.36 -13.63
N ASP A 387 37.67 -10.18 -14.21
CA ASP A 387 38.62 -9.19 -13.71
C ASP A 387 37.91 -7.86 -13.41
N GLY A 388 37.89 -7.42 -12.16
CA GLY A 388 37.31 -6.11 -11.80
C GLY A 388 36.61 -6.01 -10.45
N TRP A 389 36.44 -7.13 -9.75
CA TRP A 389 35.86 -7.15 -8.41
C TRP A 389 36.81 -6.53 -7.38
N THR A 390 36.27 -5.66 -6.53
CA THR A 390 37.01 -5.02 -5.45
C THR A 390 36.20 -5.09 -4.15
N VAL A 391 36.88 -5.19 -3.00
CA VAL A 391 36.23 -5.00 -1.70
C VAL A 391 35.95 -3.52 -1.52
N SER A 392 34.68 -3.12 -1.49
CA SER A 392 34.28 -1.72 -1.33
C SER A 392 33.96 -1.35 0.11
N TYR A 393 33.40 -2.29 0.88
CA TYR A 393 32.93 -2.01 2.24
C TYR A 393 32.87 -3.27 3.10
N LYS A 394 33.00 -3.11 4.43
CA LYS A 394 32.85 -4.19 5.42
C LYS A 394 31.94 -3.70 6.56
N ILE A 395 30.96 -4.52 6.92
CA ILE A 395 30.09 -4.31 8.07
C ILE A 395 30.59 -5.20 9.21
N GLU A 396 30.91 -4.56 10.34
CA GLU A 396 31.32 -5.21 11.60
C GLU A 396 30.35 -4.81 12.72
N ASP A 397 29.04 -4.96 12.48
CA ASP A 397 27.99 -4.63 13.46
C ASP A 397 27.28 -5.89 13.98
N TYR A 398 26.74 -5.79 15.20
CA TYR A 398 26.18 -6.89 16.00
C TYR A 398 25.14 -7.73 15.22
N GLY A 399 25.60 -8.81 14.58
CA GLY A 399 24.76 -9.84 13.95
C GLY A 399 24.77 -9.88 12.42
N SER A 400 25.58 -9.06 11.74
CA SER A 400 25.70 -9.11 10.27
C SER A 400 27.14 -8.88 9.82
N ASN A 401 27.94 -9.94 9.87
CA ASN A 401 29.30 -9.94 9.35
C ASN A 401 29.28 -10.04 7.82
N LEU A 402 29.17 -8.89 7.13
CA LEU A 402 29.10 -8.83 5.66
C LEU A 402 30.26 -8.04 5.04
N VAL A 403 30.69 -8.48 3.86
CA VAL A 403 31.62 -7.76 2.96
C VAL A 403 30.89 -7.41 1.67
N GLN A 404 30.95 -6.15 1.26
CA GLN A 404 30.50 -5.72 -0.06
C GLN A 404 31.63 -5.84 -1.07
N LEU A 405 31.36 -6.56 -2.15
CA LEU A 405 32.20 -6.64 -3.33
C LEU A 405 31.54 -5.89 -4.48
N LYS A 406 32.33 -5.10 -5.20
CA LYS A 406 31.84 -4.20 -6.23
C LYS A 406 32.53 -4.47 -7.56
N LEU A 407 31.73 -4.54 -8.62
CA LEU A 407 32.13 -4.56 -10.02
C LEU A 407 31.47 -3.38 -10.75
N VAL A 408 32.26 -2.60 -11.50
CA VAL A 408 31.75 -1.46 -12.27
C VAL A 408 32.00 -1.72 -13.74
N THR A 409 30.95 -1.62 -14.53
CA THR A 409 30.96 -1.73 -15.99
C THR A 409 30.59 -0.38 -16.60
N GLU A 410 30.54 -0.30 -17.93
CA GLU A 410 30.08 0.92 -18.62
C GLU A 410 28.64 1.27 -18.25
N GLU A 411 27.75 0.27 -18.25
CA GLU A 411 26.30 0.44 -18.07
C GLU A 411 25.83 0.20 -16.63
N TYR A 412 26.53 -0.68 -15.89
CA TYR A 412 26.07 -1.15 -14.59
C TYR A 412 27.11 -1.03 -13.48
N GLU A 413 26.64 -0.74 -12.27
CA GLU A 413 27.35 -0.97 -11.02
C GLU A 413 26.72 -2.18 -10.31
N ILE A 414 27.53 -3.19 -10.01
CA ILE A 414 27.07 -4.44 -9.38
C ILE A 414 27.74 -4.55 -8.02
N CYS A 415 26.94 -4.68 -6.97
CA CYS A 415 27.36 -4.87 -5.59
C CYS A 415 26.86 -6.22 -5.10
N VAL A 416 27.75 -7.06 -4.61
CA VAL A 416 27.44 -8.38 -4.02
C VAL A 416 27.88 -8.37 -2.57
N TRP A 417 26.96 -8.69 -1.67
CA TRP A 417 27.23 -8.83 -0.25
C TRP A 417 27.46 -10.29 0.08
N VAL A 418 28.57 -10.57 0.76
CA VAL A 418 28.93 -11.92 1.20
C VAL A 418 29.19 -11.96 2.69
N TYR A 419 28.88 -13.08 3.34
CA TYR A 419 29.25 -13.28 4.74
C TYR A 419 30.76 -13.39 4.90
N GLN A 420 31.35 -12.64 5.84
CA GLN A 420 32.80 -12.62 6.04
C GLN A 420 33.35 -14.02 6.35
N ASN A 421 32.58 -14.83 7.09
CA ASN A 421 33.04 -16.14 7.54
C ASN A 421 32.89 -17.23 6.47
N SER A 422 31.83 -17.22 5.67
CA SER A 422 31.53 -18.34 4.76
C SER A 422 31.68 -18.01 3.27
N ALA A 423 31.88 -16.74 2.92
CA ALA A 423 31.81 -16.22 1.56
C ALA A 423 30.46 -16.53 0.84
N LYS A 424 29.41 -16.95 1.56
CA LYS A 424 28.08 -17.14 1.00
C LYS A 424 27.46 -15.79 0.62
N ILE A 425 26.74 -15.76 -0.49
CA ILE A 425 26.03 -14.57 -0.96
C ILE A 425 24.82 -14.31 -0.05
N SER A 426 24.73 -13.09 0.48
CA SER A 426 23.54 -12.57 1.18
C SER A 426 22.66 -11.86 0.16
N ASP A 427 23.21 -10.84 -0.48
CA ASP A 427 22.44 -9.90 -1.30
C ASP A 427 23.22 -9.51 -2.55
N CYS A 428 22.50 -9.13 -3.61
CA CYS A 428 23.08 -8.44 -4.75
C CYS A 428 22.23 -7.26 -5.18
N LEU A 429 22.89 -6.13 -5.44
CA LEU A 429 22.30 -4.93 -6.02
C LEU A 429 22.97 -4.66 -7.36
N ILE A 430 22.17 -4.47 -8.40
CA ILE A 430 22.63 -4.12 -9.75
C ILE A 430 21.98 -2.78 -10.12
N PHE A 431 22.77 -1.76 -10.37
CA PHE A 431 22.30 -0.42 -10.70
C PHE A 431 22.64 -0.06 -12.13
N ASN A 432 21.66 0.46 -12.87
CA ASN A 432 21.88 1.11 -14.15
C ASN A 432 22.48 2.50 -13.93
N ARG A 433 23.67 2.73 -14.47
CA ARG A 433 24.43 3.97 -14.28
C ARG A 433 23.80 5.19 -14.94
N ASN A 434 22.83 5.01 -15.85
CA ASN A 434 22.04 6.11 -16.40
C ASN A 434 21.16 6.79 -15.34
N TRP A 435 20.74 6.02 -14.33
CA TRP A 435 19.84 6.48 -13.26
C TRP A 435 20.59 6.78 -11.95
N TYR A 436 21.93 6.72 -11.96
CA TYR A 436 22.76 6.70 -10.76
C TYR A 436 23.90 7.73 -10.81
N ASP A 437 23.94 8.63 -9.83
CA ASP A 437 25.08 9.49 -9.51
C ASP A 437 25.53 9.19 -8.07
N ASP A 438 26.80 9.45 -7.73
CA ASP A 438 27.40 9.17 -6.43
C ASP A 438 26.63 9.79 -5.24
N SER A 439 25.81 10.81 -5.50
CA SER A 439 24.91 11.50 -4.56
C SER A 439 23.62 10.73 -4.23
N LEU A 440 23.18 9.80 -5.10
CA LEU A 440 21.95 9.01 -4.94
C LEU A 440 22.17 7.68 -4.19
N LYS A 441 23.43 7.36 -3.83
CA LYS A 441 23.83 6.11 -3.14
C LYS A 441 23.06 5.78 -1.87
N LEU A 442 22.49 6.79 -1.22
CA LEU A 442 21.78 6.65 0.05
C LEU A 442 20.26 6.44 -0.09
N LEU A 443 19.65 6.67 -1.26
CA LEU A 443 18.19 6.63 -1.44
C LEU A 443 17.62 5.26 -1.88
N TYR A 444 18.48 4.29 -2.16
CA TYR A 444 18.11 2.96 -2.64
C TYR A 444 18.29 1.82 -1.62
N LEU A 445 18.82 2.15 -0.43
CA LEU A 445 18.77 1.34 0.79
C LEU A 445 17.71 1.95 1.71
#